data_AF-A0A8T6V4B1-F1
#
_entry.id   AF-A0A8T6V4B1-F1
#
_cell.length_a   1.000
_cell.length_b   1.000
_cell.length_c   1.000
_cell.angle_alpha   90.00
_cell.angle_beta   90.00
_cell.angle_gamma   90.00
#
_symmetry.space_group_name_H-M   'P 1'
#
loop_
_entity.id
_entity.type
_entity.pdbx_description
1 polymer ?
#
loop_
_entity_poly.entity_id
_entity_poly.type
_entity_poly.pdbx_seq_one_letter_code
_entity_poly.pdbx_strand_id
1 'polypeptide(L)' 'MKTSNMQELDVLLIETNPRQPRVVFNDVSLQELKDSIKEKGVVQPILVRPMKNGKYQIVYGERR' A
#
# COMPACT_ATOMS: atom_id res chain seq x y z
N MET A 1 8.06 20.31 -8.89
CA MET A 1 7.68 18.94 -9.31
C MET A 1 8.00 17.99 -8.17
N LYS A 2 7.04 17.20 -7.66
CA LYS A 2 7.35 16.12 -6.72
C LYS A 2 7.84 14.93 -7.56
N THR A 3 9.11 14.59 -7.45
CA THR A 3 9.70 13.42 -8.09
C THR A 3 9.12 12.16 -7.45
N SER A 4 8.41 11.35 -8.23
CA SER A 4 7.98 10.01 -7.83
C SER A 4 9.14 9.04 -8.01
N ASN A 5 9.90 8.80 -6.94
CA ASN A 5 10.93 7.76 -6.91
C ASN A 5 10.32 6.42 -6.52
N MET A 6 10.63 5.38 -7.29
CA MET A 6 10.28 4.00 -6.96
C MET A 6 11.38 3.39 -6.10
N GLN A 7 11.01 2.78 -4.98
CA GLN A 7 11.94 2.15 -4.03
C GLN A 7 11.27 0.94 -3.38
N GLU A 8 12.08 -0.05 -3.00
CA GLU A 8 11.64 -1.15 -2.14
C GLU A 8 11.69 -0.70 -0.68
N LEU A 9 10.62 -0.98 0.06
CA LEU A 9 10.48 -0.64 1.47
C LEU A 9 10.07 -1.89 2.24
N ASP A 10 10.60 -2.03 3.45
CA ASP A 10 10.06 -2.99 4.41
C ASP A 10 8.60 -2.60 4.72
N VAL A 11 7.68 -3.55 4.54
CA VAL A 11 6.25 -3.37 4.83
C VAL A 11 6.01 -2.95 6.28
N LEU A 12 6.89 -3.34 7.22
CA LEU A 12 6.82 -2.95 8.63
C LEU A 12 7.03 -1.45 8.86
N LEU A 13 7.60 -0.74 7.88
CA LEU A 13 7.77 0.72 7.94
C LEU A 13 6.54 1.46 7.40
N ILE A 14 5.51 0.76 6.92
CA ILE A 14 4.35 1.35 6.25
C ILE A 14 3.13 1.28 7.18
N GLU A 15 2.50 2.43 7.42
CA GLU A 15 1.27 2.57 8.18
C GLU A 15 0.09 2.89 7.26
N THR A 16 -1.07 2.27 7.53
CA THR A 16 -2.32 2.61 6.87
C THR A 16 -2.79 4.01 7.29
N ASN A 17 -3.64 4.64 6.48
CA ASN A 17 -4.24 5.91 6.88
C ASN A 17 -5.54 5.66 7.70
N PRO A 18 -5.55 5.94 9.02
CA PRO A 18 -6.73 5.66 9.87
C PRO A 18 -7.93 6.55 9.56
N ARG A 19 -7.77 7.59 8.74
CA ARG A 19 -8.84 8.52 8.34
C ARG A 19 -9.42 8.21 6.96
N GLN A 20 -9.25 6.99 6.44
CA GLN A 20 -9.86 6.56 5.18
C GLN A 20 -11.39 6.43 5.37
N PRO A 21 -12.21 7.31 4.77
CA PRO A 21 -13.64 7.37 5.06
C PRO A 21 -14.45 6.22 4.42
N ARG A 22 -13.84 5.42 3.55
CA ARG A 22 -14.49 4.29 2.89
C ARG A 22 -13.54 3.09 2.83
N VAL A 23 -13.74 2.16 3.75
CA VAL A 23 -13.04 0.87 3.76
C VAL A 23 -14.10 -0.23 3.83
N VAL A 24 -14.64 -0.59 2.68
CA VAL A 24 -15.39 -1.82 2.51
C VAL A 24 -14.67 -2.60 1.42
N PHE A 25 -13.99 -3.65 1.82
CA PHE A 25 -13.38 -4.59 0.90
C PHE A 25 -14.29 -5.80 0.79
N ASN A 26 -14.48 -6.28 -0.43
CA ASN A 26 -15.13 -7.56 -0.64
C ASN A 26 -14.10 -8.67 -0.41
N ASP A 27 -14.38 -9.59 0.51
CA ASP A 27 -13.44 -10.64 0.93
C ASP A 27 -12.96 -11.53 -0.22
N VAL A 28 -13.84 -11.85 -1.18
CA VAL A 28 -13.49 -12.62 -2.37
C VAL A 28 -12.45 -11.87 -3.20
N SER A 29 -12.71 -10.59 -3.47
CA SER A 29 -11.78 -9.75 -4.23
C SER A 29 -10.45 -9.46 -3.50
N LEU A 30 -10.43 -9.57 -2.17
CA LEU A 30 -9.21 -9.46 -1.38
C LEU A 30 -8.39 -10.75 -1.45
N GLN A 31 -9.07 -11.89 -1.41
CA GLN A 31 -8.45 -13.21 -1.56
C GLN A 31 -7.81 -13.38 -2.94
N GLU A 32 -8.52 -13.00 -4.01
CA GLU A 32 -7.98 -12.98 -5.38
C GLU A 32 -6.74 -12.08 -5.50
N LEU A 33 -6.76 -10.91 -4.86
CA LEU A 33 -5.63 -9.99 -4.87
C LEU A 33 -4.42 -10.57 -4.15
N LYS A 34 -4.62 -11.17 -2.98
CA LYS A 34 -3.57 -11.86 -2.22
C LYS A 34 -2.95 -12.99 -3.04
N ASP A 35 -3.78 -13.81 -3.68
CA ASP A 35 -3.29 -14.93 -4.50
C ASP A 35 -2.50 -14.42 -5.71
N SER A 36 -2.97 -13.34 -6.36
CA SER A 36 -2.21 -12.69 -7.44
C SER A 36 -0.89 -12.09 -6.97
N ILE A 37 -0.84 -11.47 -5.79
CA ILE A 37 0.41 -10.91 -5.23
C ILE A 37 1.39 -12.04 -4.90
N LYS A 38 0.90 -13.17 -4.40
CA LYS A 38 1.74 -14.34 -4.13
C LYS A 38 2.35 -14.94 -5.39
N GLU A 39 1.62 -14.96 -6.50
CA GLU A 39 2.09 -15.51 -7.77
C GLU A 39 2.99 -14.54 -8.55
N LYS A 40 2.61 -13.26 -8.62
CA LYS A 40 3.21 -12.28 -9.55
C LYS A 40 3.96 -11.14 -8.86
N GLY A 41 3.93 -11.09 -7.53
CA GLY A 41 4.36 -9.94 -6.77
C GLY A 41 3.40 -8.75 -6.89
N VAL A 42 3.81 -7.62 -6.32
CA VAL A 42 3.04 -6.37 -6.39
C VAL A 42 3.27 -5.70 -7.74
N VAL A 43 2.37 -5.93 -8.69
CA VAL A 43 2.48 -5.42 -10.08
C VAL A 43 2.37 -3.90 -10.15
N GLN A 44 1.52 -3.30 -9.31
CA GLN A 44 1.39 -1.84 -9.22
C GLN A 44 1.89 -1.36 -7.86
N PRO A 45 2.90 -0.47 -7.83
CA PRO A 45 3.41 0.10 -6.58
C PRO A 45 2.32 0.83 -5.78
N ILE A 46 2.49 0.83 -4.46
CA ILE A 46 1.69 1.66 -3.55
C ILE A 46 2.30 3.05 -3.44
N LEU A 47 1.46 4.08 -3.33
CA LEU A 47 1.92 5.44 -3.12
C LEU A 47 1.98 5.72 -1.62
N VAL A 48 3.14 6.11 -1.15
CA VAL A 48 3.35 6.46 0.26
C VAL A 48 3.90 7.88 0.42
N ARG A 49 3.74 8.44 1.61
CA ARG A 49 4.39 9.68 2.04
C ARG A 49 5.25 9.43 3.30
N PRO A 50 6.42 10.06 3.43
CA PRO A 50 7.25 9.92 4.62
C PRO A 50 6.60 10.56 5.85
N MET A 51 6.90 10.01 7.03
CA MET A 51 6.47 10.48 8.35
C MET A 51 7.68 10.88 9.21
N LYS A 52 7.44 11.59 10.33
CA LYS A 52 8.50 12.13 11.20
C LYS A 52 9.39 11.08 11.88
N ASN A 53 8.96 9.82 11.92
CA ASN A 53 9.61 8.70 12.62
C ASN A 53 10.34 7.73 11.67
N GLY A 54 10.63 8.14 10.42
CA GLY A 54 11.24 7.27 9.42
C GLY A 54 10.29 6.20 8.84
N LYS A 55 9.01 6.23 9.24
CA LYS A 55 7.95 5.43 8.63
C LYS A 55 7.33 6.13 7.42
N TYR A 56 6.45 5.42 6.76
CA TYR A 56 5.70 5.84 5.60
C TYR A 56 4.22 5.64 5.87
N GLN A 57 3.37 6.50 5.30
CA GLN A 57 1.93 6.33 5.33
C GLN A 57 1.38 6.12 3.93
N ILE A 58 0.45 5.18 3.79
CA ILE A 58 -0.25 4.94 2.53
C ILE A 58 -1.09 6.16 2.15
N VAL A 59 -0.94 6.59 0.90
CA VAL A 59 -1.76 7.61 0.23
C VAL A 59 -2.69 6.93 -0.78
N TYR A 60 -2.23 5.87 -1.44
CA TYR A 60 -3.00 5.08 -2.40
C TYR A 60 -2.54 3.62 -2.41
N GLY A 61 -3.48 2.70 -2.59
CA GLY A 61 -3.19 1.26 -2.72
C GLY A 61 -3.41 0.42 -1.46
N GLU A 62 -4.20 0.89 -0.49
CA GLU A 62 -4.47 0.25 0.83
C GLU A 62 -4.89 -1.24 0.80
N ARG A 63 -5.25 -1.79 -0.37
CA ARG A 63 -5.64 -3.20 -0.54
C ARG A 63 -4.48 -4.14 -0.87
N ARG A 64 -3.39 -3.61 -1.41
CA ARG A 64 -2.24 -4.37 -1.91
C ARG A 64 -1.28 -4.65 -0.77
#